data_AF-A0A2R7RE47-F1
#
_entry.id   AF-A0A2R7RE47-F1
#
_cell.length_a   1.000
_cell.length_b   1.000
_cell.length_c   1.000
_cell.angle_alpha   90.00
_cell.angle_beta   90.00
_cell.angle_gamma   90.00
#
_symmetry.space_group_name_H-M   'P 1'
#
loop_
_entity.id
_entity.type
_entity.pdbx_description
1 polymer ?
#
loop_
_entity_poly.entity_id
_entity_poly.type
_entity_poly.pdbx_seq_one_letter_code
_entity_poly.pdbx_strand_id
1 'polypeptide(L)'
;METPVREDVPFPRLGDPAAQSREAVGTKAAALSALSAAGFPVPAGFVVTQAALQDNPAGTTLAERLRKAASTAGPGPFAVRSSAAAEDLPDASFAGMYESYLRVEIEDLSAAIEGCFRSAETDRVRAYQASVARRETAEAAGPADPSAPAAPPGPAMAVLVQQMVEPAAAGVAFTASPLTGARDEIVISAVSGLGEKLVSGVSTGEEWTVRHGRPHRTQGAGSVLTEPSALGAVRPLRRGWQFISAAHRTSSGRWTTPATS
;
A
#
# COMPACT_ATOMS: atom_id res chain seq x y z
N MET A 1 -16.19 -0.69 26.16
CA MET A 1 -16.48 -2.13 26.01
C MET A 1 -15.67 -2.57 24.81
N GLU A 2 -14.42 -2.96 25.04
CA GLU A 2 -13.52 -3.47 24.01
C GLU A 2 -14.01 -4.85 23.58
N THR A 3 -14.40 -4.98 22.31
CA THR A 3 -14.61 -6.30 21.72
C THR A 3 -13.22 -6.89 21.48
N PRO A 4 -12.88 -8.07 22.04
CA PRO A 4 -11.59 -8.69 21.75
C PRO A 4 -11.53 -8.99 20.25
N VAL A 5 -10.45 -8.55 19.62
CA VAL A 5 -10.11 -8.89 18.22
C VAL A 5 -10.05 -10.42 18.16
N ARG A 6 -10.94 -11.05 17.39
CA ARG A 6 -10.91 -12.50 17.19
C ARG A 6 -9.57 -12.87 16.54
N GLU A 7 -8.78 -13.65 17.25
CA GLU A 7 -7.52 -14.26 16.81
C GLU A 7 -7.71 -15.29 15.66
N ASP A 8 -8.94 -15.47 15.16
CA ASP A 8 -9.32 -16.57 14.26
C ASP A 8 -9.30 -16.23 12.75
N VAL A 9 -8.83 -15.06 12.34
CA VAL A 9 -8.71 -14.72 10.91
C VAL A 9 -7.24 -14.75 10.48
N PRO A 10 -6.73 -15.90 10.03
CA PRO A 10 -5.44 -15.94 9.36
C PRO A 10 -5.58 -15.07 8.10
N PHE A 11 -4.88 -13.95 8.11
CA PHE A 11 -4.89 -12.89 7.08
C PHE A 11 -6.09 -11.92 7.17
N PRO A 12 -5.98 -10.82 7.96
CA PRO A 12 -7.06 -9.84 8.06
C PRO A 12 -7.31 -9.15 6.71
N ARG A 13 -8.57 -8.87 6.41
CA ARG A 13 -8.97 -8.22 5.16
C ARG A 13 -8.75 -6.72 5.25
N LEU A 14 -8.57 -6.07 4.10
CA LEU A 14 -8.66 -4.62 4.04
C LEU A 14 -10.07 -4.16 4.49
N GLY A 15 -10.10 -3.20 5.40
CA GLY A 15 -11.30 -2.73 6.07
C GLY A 15 -11.45 -3.29 7.49
N ASP A 16 -10.85 -4.44 7.80
CA ASP A 16 -10.91 -5.02 9.15
C ASP A 16 -10.04 -4.19 10.11
N PRO A 17 -10.49 -3.98 11.38
CA PRO A 17 -9.69 -3.26 12.38
C PRO A 17 -8.28 -3.83 12.58
N ALA A 18 -8.13 -5.16 12.49
CA ALA A 18 -6.84 -5.84 12.61
C ALA A 18 -5.85 -5.46 11.49
N ALA A 19 -6.33 -5.08 10.31
CA ALA A 19 -5.50 -4.61 9.20
C ALA A 19 -5.22 -3.10 9.23
N GLN A 20 -5.56 -2.39 10.31
CA GLN A 20 -5.36 -0.93 10.43
C GLN A 20 -4.19 -0.54 11.35
N SER A 21 -3.59 -1.51 12.06
CA SER A 21 -2.41 -1.24 12.90
C SER A 21 -1.15 -1.15 12.05
N ARG A 22 -0.56 0.05 11.96
CA ARG A 22 0.72 0.27 11.24
C ARG A 22 1.86 -0.56 11.81
N GLU A 23 1.85 -0.79 13.12
CA GLU A 23 2.85 -1.60 13.79
C GLU A 23 2.76 -3.08 13.38
N ALA A 24 1.53 -3.58 13.19
CA ALA A 24 1.31 -4.99 12.86
C ALA A 24 1.41 -5.29 11.36
N VAL A 25 0.94 -4.38 10.50
CA VAL A 25 0.79 -4.62 9.05
C VAL A 25 1.57 -3.66 8.16
N GLY A 26 2.34 -2.74 8.73
CA GLY A 26 3.05 -1.70 7.99
C GLY A 26 2.15 -0.58 7.46
N THR A 27 2.77 0.46 6.91
CA THR A 27 2.04 1.71 6.61
C THR A 27 1.10 1.59 5.41
N LYS A 28 1.52 0.93 4.33
CA LYS A 28 0.71 0.79 3.10
C LYS A 28 -0.59 0.02 3.35
N ALA A 29 -0.49 -1.15 3.98
CA ALA A 29 -1.64 -1.98 4.29
C ALA A 29 -2.60 -1.28 5.27
N ALA A 30 -2.06 -0.66 6.32
CA ALA A 30 -2.85 0.09 7.29
C ALA A 30 -3.59 1.28 6.65
N ALA A 31 -2.92 2.04 5.79
CA ALA A 31 -3.52 3.17 5.09
C ALA A 31 -4.67 2.72 4.17
N LEU A 32 -4.46 1.67 3.36
CA LEU A 32 -5.52 1.12 2.51
C LEU A 32 -6.68 0.52 3.29
N SER A 33 -6.39 -0.16 4.40
CA SER A 33 -7.43 -0.74 5.24
C SER A 33 -8.31 0.35 5.85
N ALA A 34 -7.70 1.44 6.35
CA ALA A 34 -8.42 2.60 6.87
C ALA A 34 -9.30 3.27 5.79
N LEU A 35 -8.79 3.38 4.56
CA LEU A 35 -9.56 3.88 3.42
C LEU A 35 -10.75 2.97 3.08
N SER A 36 -10.53 1.66 3.05
CA SER A 36 -11.59 0.68 2.79
C SER A 36 -12.67 0.75 3.88
N ALA A 37 -12.28 0.83 5.15
CA ALA A 37 -13.20 1.00 6.28
C ALA A 37 -13.98 2.33 6.22
N ALA A 38 -13.36 3.39 5.69
CA ALA A 38 -14.01 4.68 5.45
C ALA A 38 -14.93 4.70 4.20
N GLY A 39 -15.11 3.56 3.53
CA GLY A 39 -16.01 3.40 2.38
C GLY A 39 -15.43 3.89 1.07
N PHE A 40 -14.12 4.11 1.00
CA PHE A 40 -13.46 4.42 -0.26
C PHE A 40 -13.40 3.17 -1.14
N PRO A 41 -13.44 3.33 -2.48
CA PRO A 41 -13.35 2.24 -3.42
C PRO A 41 -11.91 1.70 -3.49
N VAL A 42 -11.52 0.93 -2.47
CA VAL A 42 -10.23 0.22 -2.43
C VAL A 42 -10.44 -1.18 -3.01
N PRO A 43 -9.59 -1.64 -3.96
CA PRO A 43 -9.67 -3.02 -4.42
C PRO A 43 -9.52 -3.98 -3.24
N ALA A 44 -10.37 -4.99 -3.20
CA ALA A 44 -10.39 -5.94 -2.09
C ALA A 44 -9.04 -6.67 -1.97
N GLY A 45 -8.68 -7.02 -0.74
CA GLY A 45 -7.38 -7.59 -0.44
C GLY A 45 -7.29 -8.01 1.02
N PHE A 46 -6.17 -8.62 1.37
CA PHE A 46 -5.84 -9.10 2.70
C PHE A 46 -4.36 -8.93 2.98
N VAL A 47 -3.99 -9.04 4.25
CA VAL A 47 -2.62 -8.83 4.71
C VAL A 47 -2.05 -10.11 5.31
N VAL A 48 -0.82 -10.45 4.93
CA VAL A 48 -0.10 -11.62 5.41
C VAL A 48 1.05 -11.15 6.28
N THR A 49 1.02 -11.47 7.58
CA THR A 49 2.14 -11.20 8.50
C THR A 49 3.09 -12.38 8.55
N GLN A 50 4.33 -12.16 8.97
CA GLN A 50 5.31 -13.24 9.15
C GLN A 50 4.83 -14.27 10.20
N ALA A 51 4.18 -13.82 11.27
CA ALA A 51 3.56 -14.71 12.26
C ALA A 51 2.50 -15.62 11.63
N ALA A 52 1.68 -15.10 10.71
CA ALA A 52 0.65 -15.87 10.05
C ALA A 52 1.20 -16.93 9.06
N LEU A 53 2.43 -16.77 8.55
CA LEU A 53 3.11 -17.82 7.77
C LEU A 53 3.52 -19.01 8.65
N GLN A 54 3.98 -18.73 9.86
CA GLN A 54 4.47 -19.74 10.80
C GLN A 54 3.34 -20.44 11.55
N ASP A 55 2.19 -19.77 11.68
CA ASP A 55 1.00 -20.32 12.30
C ASP A 55 0.40 -21.45 11.43
N ASN A 56 0.05 -22.57 12.04
CA ASN A 56 -0.60 -23.72 11.38
C ASN A 56 -1.81 -24.19 12.19
N PRO A 57 -2.86 -23.36 12.31
CA PRO A 57 -4.04 -23.76 13.04
C PRO A 57 -4.76 -24.86 12.23
N ALA A 58 -5.04 -25.98 12.88
CA ALA A 58 -5.78 -27.13 12.34
C ALA A 58 -5.11 -27.96 11.21
N GLY A 59 -3.78 -27.87 11.03
CA GLY A 59 -3.06 -28.74 10.09
C GLY A 59 -3.33 -28.46 8.60
N THR A 60 -3.96 -27.33 8.28
CA THR A 60 -4.17 -26.88 6.90
C THR A 60 -2.90 -26.28 6.32
N THR A 61 -2.63 -26.55 5.05
CA THR A 61 -1.46 -26.00 4.37
C THR A 61 -1.58 -24.48 4.18
N LEU A 62 -0.44 -23.77 4.13
CA LEU A 62 -0.41 -22.34 3.81
C LEU A 62 -1.16 -22.02 2.51
N ALA A 63 -0.98 -22.86 1.48
CA ALA A 63 -1.64 -22.72 0.19
C ALA A 63 -3.18 -22.75 0.30
N GLU A 64 -3.74 -23.61 1.15
CA GLU A 64 -5.20 -23.66 1.38
C GLU A 64 -5.70 -22.40 2.08
N ARG A 65 -4.97 -21.90 3.08
CA ARG A 65 -5.33 -20.66 3.78
C ARG A 65 -5.26 -19.46 2.84
N LEU A 66 -4.22 -19.36 2.02
CA LEU A 66 -4.07 -18.30 1.02
C LEU A 66 -5.17 -18.37 -0.04
N ARG A 67 -5.50 -19.57 -0.54
CA ARG A 67 -6.59 -19.76 -1.50
C ARG A 67 -7.94 -19.32 -0.92
N LYS A 68 -8.20 -19.63 0.35
CA LYS A 68 -9.41 -19.20 1.06
C LYS A 68 -9.47 -17.68 1.25
N ALA A 69 -8.36 -17.03 1.59
CA ALA A 69 -8.31 -15.57 1.70
C ALA A 69 -8.47 -14.90 0.32
N ALA A 70 -7.78 -15.40 -0.69
CA ALA A 70 -7.83 -14.91 -2.06
C ALA A 70 -9.24 -14.98 -2.66
N SER A 71 -9.97 -16.09 -2.47
CA SER A 71 -11.35 -16.20 -2.97
C SER A 71 -12.30 -15.15 -2.39
N THR A 72 -11.97 -14.60 -1.22
CA THR A 72 -12.76 -13.53 -0.58
C THR A 72 -12.35 -12.14 -1.04
N ALA A 73 -11.13 -11.99 -1.59
CA ALA A 73 -10.66 -10.78 -2.23
C ALA A 73 -11.09 -10.68 -3.70
N GLY A 74 -11.24 -11.81 -4.40
CA GLY A 74 -11.77 -11.85 -5.77
C GLY A 74 -11.15 -12.95 -6.63
N PRO A 75 -11.49 -13.01 -7.93
CA PRO A 75 -11.00 -14.04 -8.85
C PRO A 75 -9.51 -13.92 -9.22
N GLY A 76 -8.83 -12.85 -8.81
CA GLY A 76 -7.48 -12.54 -9.30
C GLY A 76 -7.46 -11.87 -10.69
N PRO A 77 -6.26 -11.63 -11.26
CA PRO A 77 -4.96 -11.85 -10.61
C PRO A 77 -4.72 -10.85 -9.47
N PHE A 78 -3.64 -11.04 -8.71
CA PHE A 78 -3.33 -10.25 -7.52
C PHE A 78 -2.04 -9.43 -7.66
N ALA A 79 -1.98 -8.30 -6.98
CA ALA A 79 -0.76 -7.57 -6.70
C ALA A 79 -0.29 -7.94 -5.28
N VAL A 80 0.97 -8.36 -5.16
CA VAL A 80 1.61 -8.80 -3.91
C VAL A 80 2.75 -7.84 -3.58
N ARG A 81 2.68 -7.19 -2.43
CA ARG A 81 3.52 -6.01 -2.13
C ARG A 81 3.96 -6.01 -0.68
N SER A 82 5.21 -5.60 -0.43
CA SER A 82 5.66 -5.31 0.93
C SER A 82 4.84 -4.19 1.56
N SER A 83 4.75 -4.25 2.88
CA SER A 83 4.22 -3.20 3.73
C SER A 83 4.99 -3.25 5.05
N ALA A 84 5.99 -2.38 5.20
CA ALA A 84 6.75 -2.26 6.43
C ALA A 84 6.39 -0.96 7.15
N ALA A 85 6.47 -0.94 8.48
CA ALA A 85 6.22 0.29 9.26
C ALA A 85 7.31 1.36 9.02
N ALA A 86 8.52 0.94 8.61
CA ALA A 86 9.68 1.80 8.42
C ALA A 86 9.80 2.44 7.02
N GLU A 87 8.88 2.17 6.08
CA GLU A 87 8.96 2.67 4.69
C GLU A 87 8.89 4.21 4.57
N ASP A 88 8.24 4.88 5.53
CA ASP A 88 8.00 6.34 5.50
C ASP A 88 8.86 7.13 6.49
N LEU A 89 9.89 6.50 7.09
CA LEU A 89 10.78 7.22 8.00
C LEU A 89 11.64 8.22 7.19
N PRO A 90 11.78 9.49 7.64
CA PRO A 90 12.52 10.53 6.91
C PRO A 90 13.97 10.15 6.59
N ASP A 91 14.59 9.32 7.43
CA ASP A 91 15.98 8.85 7.31
C ASP A 91 16.11 7.48 6.60
N ALA A 92 15.00 6.82 6.24
CA ALA A 92 14.99 5.66 5.35
C ALA A 92 13.78 5.63 4.43
N SER A 93 13.88 6.42 3.38
CA SER A 93 13.18 6.07 2.16
C SER A 93 13.81 4.78 1.60
N PHE A 94 13.20 3.64 1.90
CA PHE A 94 13.50 2.35 1.27
C PHE A 94 12.99 2.26 -0.18
N ALA A 95 12.82 3.41 -0.84
CA ALA A 95 12.30 3.52 -2.19
C ALA A 95 13.14 2.63 -3.13
N GLY A 96 12.48 1.62 -3.71
CA GLY A 96 13.09 0.67 -4.64
C GLY A 96 13.77 -0.55 -4.02
N MET A 97 13.72 -0.75 -2.69
CA MET A 97 14.32 -1.93 -2.03
C MET A 97 13.35 -3.08 -1.81
N TYR A 98 12.05 -2.79 -1.74
CA TYR A 98 11.04 -3.82 -1.58
C TYR A 98 10.42 -4.22 -2.93
N GLU A 99 10.32 -5.53 -3.15
CA GLU A 99 9.75 -6.07 -4.38
C GLU A 99 8.22 -6.04 -4.36
N SER A 100 7.63 -5.66 -5.48
CA SER A 100 6.20 -5.78 -5.75
C SER A 100 5.99 -6.68 -6.96
N TYR A 101 5.15 -7.70 -6.82
CA TYR A 101 4.80 -8.63 -7.87
C TYR A 101 3.40 -8.30 -8.38
N LEU A 102 3.28 -8.08 -9.69
CA LEU A 102 2.00 -7.80 -10.34
C LEU A 102 1.54 -9.02 -11.15
N ARG A 103 0.22 -9.13 -11.34
CA ARG A 103 -0.45 -10.20 -12.08
C ARG A 103 -0.15 -11.60 -11.55
N VAL A 104 -0.10 -11.74 -10.22
CA VAL A 104 0.16 -13.01 -9.55
C VAL A 104 -1.12 -13.85 -9.53
N GLU A 105 -1.07 -15.05 -10.09
CA GLU A 105 -2.18 -16.01 -10.03
C GLU A 105 -2.27 -16.66 -8.64
N ILE A 106 -3.43 -17.24 -8.33
CA ILE A 106 -3.70 -17.79 -6.98
C ILE A 106 -2.73 -18.93 -6.61
N GLU A 107 -2.27 -19.69 -7.61
CA GLU A 107 -1.27 -20.75 -7.48
C GLU A 107 0.13 -20.21 -7.12
N ASP A 108 0.46 -19.00 -7.57
CA ASP A 108 1.79 -18.39 -7.41
C ASP A 108 1.89 -17.48 -6.17
N LEU A 109 0.78 -17.27 -5.45
CA LEU A 109 0.72 -16.37 -4.29
C LEU A 109 1.76 -16.71 -3.23
N SER A 110 1.95 -17.99 -2.90
CA SER A 110 2.92 -18.40 -1.85
C SER A 110 4.33 -17.94 -2.21
N ALA A 111 4.75 -18.19 -3.46
CA ALA A 111 6.08 -17.84 -3.93
C ALA A 111 6.30 -16.33 -3.98
N ALA A 112 5.30 -15.56 -4.44
CA ALA A 112 5.38 -14.10 -4.47
C ALA A 112 5.45 -13.49 -3.06
N ILE A 113 4.67 -14.02 -2.10
CA ILE A 113 4.68 -13.58 -0.70
C ILE A 113 6.04 -13.86 -0.06
N GLU A 114 6.58 -15.06 -0.24
CA GLU A 114 7.93 -15.41 0.23
C GLU A 114 9.01 -14.53 -0.40
N GLY A 115 8.86 -14.19 -1.68
CA GLY A 115 9.73 -13.24 -2.39
C GLY A 115 9.75 -11.86 -1.72
N CYS A 116 8.57 -11.31 -1.41
CA CYS A 116 8.47 -10.04 -0.68
C CYS A 116 9.17 -10.12 0.69
N PHE A 117 8.95 -11.19 1.47
CA PHE A 117 9.65 -11.39 2.76
C PHE A 117 11.17 -11.48 2.60
N ARG A 118 11.65 -12.22 1.60
CA ARG A 118 13.09 -12.33 1.33
C ARG A 118 13.70 -10.99 0.90
N SER A 119 12.99 -10.18 0.12
CA SER A 119 13.47 -8.85 -0.29
C SER A 119 13.70 -7.91 0.90
N ALA A 120 12.85 -8.02 1.94
CA ALA A 120 13.00 -7.27 3.19
C ALA A 120 14.15 -7.78 4.09
N GLU A 121 14.69 -8.97 3.82
CA GLU A 121 15.82 -9.52 4.57
C GLU A 121 17.19 -9.21 3.96
N THR A 122 17.23 -8.46 2.84
CA THR A 122 18.49 -8.05 2.23
C THR A 122 19.35 -7.20 3.16
N ASP A 123 20.68 -7.29 3.03
CA ASP A 123 21.66 -6.72 3.97
C ASP A 123 21.44 -5.24 4.28
N ARG A 124 20.87 -4.49 3.34
CA ARG A 124 20.59 -3.05 3.45
C ARG A 124 19.38 -2.74 4.33
N VAL A 125 18.35 -3.60 4.34
CA VAL A 125 17.18 -3.48 5.24
C VAL A 125 17.57 -3.90 6.65
N ARG A 126 18.34 -4.99 6.79
CA ARG A 126 18.91 -5.42 8.09
C ARG A 126 19.83 -4.37 8.71
N ALA A 127 20.72 -3.76 7.93
CA ALA A 127 21.62 -2.72 8.41
C ALA A 127 20.88 -1.48 8.92
N TYR A 128 19.75 -1.12 8.31
CA TYR A 128 18.91 -0.03 8.78
C TYR A 128 18.06 -0.40 9.99
N GLN A 129 17.44 -1.58 10.02
CA GLN A 129 16.73 -2.04 11.22
C GLN A 129 17.68 -2.08 12.43
N ALA A 130 18.92 -2.51 12.23
CA ALA A 130 19.96 -2.48 13.25
C ALA A 130 20.44 -1.06 13.61
N SER A 131 20.27 -0.05 12.74
CA SER A 131 20.60 1.35 13.06
C SER A 131 19.47 2.05 13.80
N VAL A 132 18.21 1.79 13.45
CA VAL A 132 17.02 2.28 14.17
C VAL A 132 16.94 1.68 15.56
N ALA A 133 17.08 0.35 15.69
CA ALA A 133 17.08 -0.30 16.99
C ALA A 133 18.21 0.23 17.89
N ARG A 134 19.39 0.55 17.33
CA ARG A 134 20.49 1.21 18.05
C ARG A 134 20.18 2.65 18.47
N ARG A 135 19.44 3.42 17.66
CA ARG A 135 19.01 4.78 18.01
C ARG A 135 17.93 4.76 19.10
N GLU A 136 16.94 3.90 18.98
CA GLU A 136 15.86 3.75 19.97
C GLU A 136 16.40 3.25 21.32
N THR A 137 17.34 2.29 21.29
CA THR A 137 18.04 1.86 22.52
C THR A 137 18.96 2.94 23.09
N ALA A 138 19.60 3.78 22.27
CA ALA A 138 20.45 4.88 22.74
C ALA A 138 19.67 6.08 23.29
N GLU A 139 18.48 6.38 22.76
CA GLU A 139 17.59 7.43 23.29
C GLU A 139 16.85 6.97 24.56
N ALA A 140 16.62 5.67 24.72
CA ALA A 140 15.98 5.09 25.91
C ALA A 140 16.96 4.69 27.04
N ALA A 141 18.27 4.57 26.78
CA ALA A 141 19.23 4.05 27.75
C ALA A 141 20.26 5.09 28.23
N GLY A 142 20.33 5.26 29.56
CA GLY A 142 21.59 5.57 30.24
C GLY A 142 22.61 4.41 30.06
N PRO A 143 23.77 4.41 30.75
CA PRO A 143 24.86 3.45 30.49
C PRO A 143 24.35 2.00 30.47
N ALA A 144 24.62 1.31 29.36
CA ALA A 144 24.00 0.02 29.01
C ALA A 144 24.33 -1.10 30.01
N ASP A 145 23.29 -1.80 30.47
CA ASP A 145 23.40 -3.03 31.26
C ASP A 145 23.49 -4.26 30.32
N PRO A 146 24.61 -5.00 30.30
CA PRO A 146 24.79 -6.17 29.44
C PRO A 146 23.93 -7.39 29.84
N SER A 147 23.12 -7.30 30.91
CA SER A 147 22.18 -8.35 31.34
C SER A 147 20.72 -8.10 30.95
N ALA A 148 20.42 -7.01 30.24
CA ALA A 148 19.08 -6.68 29.78
C ALA A 148 18.60 -7.62 28.65
N PRO A 149 17.31 -8.03 28.63
CA PRO A 149 16.77 -8.87 27.57
C PRO A 149 16.91 -8.19 26.20
N ALA A 150 17.12 -9.01 25.16
CA ALA A 150 17.26 -8.54 23.78
C ALA A 150 16.11 -7.59 23.39
N ALA A 151 16.45 -6.47 22.75
CA ALA A 151 15.49 -5.50 22.25
C ALA A 151 14.37 -6.21 21.44
N PRO A 152 13.11 -5.72 21.51
CA PRO A 152 12.01 -6.32 20.76
C PRO A 152 12.37 -6.39 19.27
N PRO A 153 11.86 -7.41 18.55
CA PRO A 153 12.11 -7.51 17.11
C PRO A 153 11.67 -6.21 16.43
N GLY A 154 12.51 -5.74 15.49
CA GLY A 154 12.27 -4.50 14.75
C GLY A 154 10.92 -4.47 14.03
N PRO A 155 10.53 -3.31 13.46
CA PRO A 155 9.19 -3.08 12.93
C PRO A 155 8.73 -4.21 12.00
N ALA A 156 7.57 -4.80 12.31
CA ALA A 156 7.04 -5.93 11.58
C ALA A 156 6.81 -5.56 10.12
N MET A 157 7.35 -6.39 9.21
CA MET A 157 7.01 -6.35 7.80
C MET A 157 5.83 -7.29 7.56
N ALA A 158 4.85 -6.83 6.79
CA ALA A 158 3.75 -7.64 6.29
C ALA A 158 3.67 -7.54 4.77
N VAL A 159 2.97 -8.49 4.14
CA VAL A 159 2.73 -8.53 2.70
C VAL A 159 1.26 -8.26 2.43
N LEU A 160 0.99 -7.21 1.67
CA LEU A 160 -0.33 -6.89 1.15
C LEU A 160 -0.60 -7.70 -0.12
N VAL A 161 -1.71 -8.44 -0.13
CA VAL A 161 -2.24 -9.10 -1.32
C VAL A 161 -3.54 -8.41 -1.72
N GLN A 162 -3.58 -7.81 -2.90
CA GLN A 162 -4.70 -7.01 -3.36
C GLN A 162 -5.15 -7.46 -4.75
N GLN A 163 -6.46 -7.59 -4.97
CA GLN A 163 -7.00 -7.91 -6.29
C GLN A 163 -6.58 -6.84 -7.30
N MET A 164 -6.06 -7.28 -8.44
CA MET A 164 -5.78 -6.37 -9.54
C MET A 164 -7.06 -5.89 -10.20
N VAL A 165 -6.99 -4.66 -10.67
CA VAL A 165 -8.04 -4.02 -11.46
C VAL A 165 -7.45 -3.75 -12.84
N GLU A 166 -8.16 -4.14 -13.88
CA GLU A 166 -7.83 -3.79 -15.27
C GLU A 166 -8.18 -2.32 -15.51
N PRO A 167 -7.20 -1.40 -15.51
CA PRO A 167 -7.47 0.02 -15.56
C PRO A 167 -7.57 0.49 -17.02
N ALA A 168 -8.58 1.31 -17.31
CA ALA A 168 -8.58 2.14 -18.51
C ALA A 168 -7.52 3.26 -18.39
N ALA A 169 -7.38 3.82 -17.19
CA ALA A 169 -6.36 4.81 -16.84
C ALA A 169 -5.90 4.64 -15.39
N ALA A 170 -4.67 5.03 -15.11
CA ALA A 170 -4.08 5.07 -13.78
C ALA A 170 -3.34 6.40 -13.59
N GLY A 171 -3.29 6.93 -12.36
CA GLY A 171 -2.65 8.21 -12.13
C GLY A 171 -2.34 8.53 -10.68
N VAL A 172 -1.49 9.53 -10.47
CA VAL A 172 -1.15 10.09 -9.16
C VAL A 172 -1.88 11.42 -9.01
N ALA A 173 -2.33 11.75 -7.79
CA ALA A 173 -2.93 13.05 -7.50
C ALA A 173 -2.30 13.65 -6.25
N PHE A 174 -1.92 14.93 -6.32
CA PHE A 174 -1.39 15.71 -5.21
C PHE A 174 -2.43 16.73 -4.75
N THR A 175 -2.80 16.68 -3.47
CA THR A 175 -3.80 17.59 -2.88
C THR A 175 -3.28 19.00 -2.60
N ALA A 176 -1.98 19.21 -2.76
CA ALA A 176 -1.35 20.51 -2.84
C ALA A 176 -0.43 20.50 -4.07
N SER A 177 -0.39 21.61 -4.79
CA SER A 177 0.46 21.76 -5.97
C SER A 177 1.94 21.47 -5.61
N PRO A 178 2.61 20.48 -6.22
CA PRO A 178 4.01 20.19 -5.93
C PRO A 178 4.96 21.29 -6.43
N LEU A 179 4.50 22.13 -7.37
CA LEU A 179 5.27 23.23 -7.92
C LEU A 179 5.18 24.50 -7.05
N THR A 180 4.02 24.76 -6.45
CA THR A 180 3.74 26.05 -5.78
C THR A 180 3.38 25.91 -4.30
N GLY A 181 3.08 24.70 -3.83
CA GLY A 181 2.56 24.45 -2.48
C GLY A 181 1.08 24.84 -2.28
N ALA A 182 0.41 25.35 -3.33
CA ALA A 182 -0.97 25.81 -3.26
C ALA A 182 -1.94 24.67 -2.92
N ARG A 183 -2.70 24.80 -1.82
CA ARG A 183 -3.65 23.77 -1.32
C ARG A 183 -5.04 23.86 -1.95
N ASP A 184 -5.33 24.93 -2.69
CA ASP A 184 -6.54 25.10 -3.49
C ASP A 184 -6.43 24.47 -4.89
N GLU A 185 -5.25 23.97 -5.24
CA GLU A 185 -4.93 23.32 -6.51
C GLU A 185 -4.59 21.84 -6.29
N ILE A 186 -5.39 20.96 -6.89
CA ILE A 186 -5.07 19.53 -6.98
C ILE A 186 -4.42 19.28 -8.33
N VAL A 187 -3.26 18.62 -8.34
CA VAL A 187 -2.57 18.23 -9.58
C VAL A 187 -2.74 16.72 -9.77
N ILE A 188 -3.14 16.29 -10.96
CA ILE A 188 -3.36 14.89 -11.33
C ILE A 188 -2.50 14.57 -12.53
N SER A 189 -1.65 13.56 -12.43
CA SER A 189 -0.90 12.99 -13.56
C SER A 189 -1.47 11.62 -13.88
N ALA A 190 -1.75 11.33 -15.15
CA ALA A 190 -2.43 10.09 -15.54
C ALA A 190 -1.87 9.47 -16.83
N VAL A 191 -1.88 8.14 -16.91
CA VAL A 191 -1.50 7.35 -18.08
C VAL A 191 -2.59 6.35 -18.44
N SER A 192 -2.65 5.93 -19.70
CA SER A 192 -3.51 4.82 -20.12
C SER A 192 -2.98 3.50 -19.57
N GLY A 193 -3.88 2.63 -19.11
CA GLY A 193 -3.50 1.33 -18.54
C GLY A 193 -2.89 1.45 -17.14
N LEU A 194 -1.88 0.62 -16.85
CA LEU A 194 -1.25 0.52 -15.53
C LEU A 194 -0.33 1.72 -15.22
N GLY A 195 -0.37 2.16 -13.96
CA GLY A 195 0.36 3.35 -13.48
C GLY A 195 1.88 3.16 -13.32
N GLU A 196 2.41 1.96 -13.52
CA GLU A 196 3.84 1.65 -13.33
C GLU A 196 4.75 2.54 -14.17
N LYS A 197 4.37 2.81 -15.42
CA LYS A 197 5.13 3.70 -16.33
C LYS A 197 5.18 5.15 -15.85
N LEU A 198 4.15 5.59 -15.12
CA LEU A 198 4.09 6.92 -14.54
C LEU A 198 4.97 7.01 -13.29
N VAL A 199 4.86 6.02 -12.39
CA VAL A 199 5.62 5.99 -11.12
C VAL A 199 7.12 5.77 -11.34
N SER A 200 7.50 5.01 -12.37
CA SER A 200 8.91 4.81 -12.77
C SER A 200 9.52 6.02 -13.51
N GLY A 201 8.73 7.05 -13.82
CA GLY A 201 9.19 8.21 -14.59
C GLY A 201 9.44 7.95 -16.08
N VAL A 202 9.12 6.75 -16.58
CA VAL A 202 9.26 6.37 -18.00
C VAL A 202 8.24 7.11 -18.88
N SER A 203 7.12 7.54 -18.30
CA SER A 203 6.10 8.34 -18.98
C SER A 203 5.69 9.53 -18.12
N THR A 204 5.59 10.71 -18.73
CA THR A 204 5.09 11.93 -18.08
C THR A 204 3.56 11.99 -18.00
N GLY A 205 2.85 11.19 -18.80
CA GLY A 205 1.38 11.13 -18.81
C GLY A 205 0.70 12.43 -19.24
N GLU A 206 -0.62 12.48 -19.03
CA GLU A 206 -1.44 13.69 -19.10
C GLU A 206 -1.51 14.34 -17.73
N GLU A 207 -1.49 15.67 -17.68
CA GLU A 207 -1.60 16.42 -16.45
C GLU A 207 -2.87 17.27 -16.42
N TRP A 208 -3.53 17.25 -15.27
CA TRP A 208 -4.72 18.03 -14.98
C TRP A 208 -4.55 18.78 -13.67
N THR A 209 -4.95 20.04 -13.66
CA THR A 209 -5.12 20.82 -12.45
C THR A 209 -6.61 20.93 -12.14
N VAL A 210 -6.98 20.86 -10.85
CA VAL A 210 -8.35 21.10 -10.40
C VAL A 210 -8.35 22.17 -9.33
N ARG A 211 -8.79 23.38 -9.70
CA ARG A 211 -9.00 24.51 -8.77
C ARG A 211 -10.48 24.80 -8.62
N HIS A 212 -10.97 24.93 -7.39
CA HIS A 212 -12.38 25.21 -7.09
C HIS A 212 -13.40 24.31 -7.84
N GLY A 213 -13.06 23.04 -8.03
CA GLY A 213 -13.93 22.09 -8.74
C GLY A 213 -13.98 22.30 -10.25
N ARG A 214 -13.03 23.03 -10.83
CA ARG A 214 -12.88 23.21 -12.29
C ARG A 214 -11.62 22.47 -12.75
N PRO A 215 -11.77 21.41 -13.57
CA PRO A 215 -10.63 20.70 -14.13
C PRO A 215 -10.07 21.48 -15.32
N HIS A 216 -8.75 21.57 -15.42
CA HIS A 216 -8.05 22.16 -16.54
C HIS A 216 -6.87 21.26 -16.91
N ARG A 217 -6.84 20.77 -18.15
CA ARG A 217 -5.72 19.97 -18.65
C ARG A 217 -4.54 20.88 -18.93
N THR A 218 -3.41 20.65 -18.26
CA THR A 218 -2.17 21.41 -18.41
C THR A 218 -1.19 20.73 -19.36
N GLN A 219 -1.26 19.39 -19.49
CA GLN A 219 -0.40 18.63 -20.39
C GLN A 219 -1.14 17.44 -21.03
N GLY A 220 -0.77 17.11 -22.27
CA GLY A 220 -1.25 15.91 -22.99
C GLY A 220 -2.43 16.16 -23.93
N ALA A 221 -2.75 15.13 -24.73
CA ALA A 221 -3.67 15.22 -25.87
C ALA A 221 -5.16 15.10 -25.48
N GLY A 222 -5.48 14.72 -24.24
CA GLY A 222 -6.84 14.47 -23.75
C GLY A 222 -7.38 13.09 -24.10
N SER A 223 -6.52 12.10 -24.30
CA SER A 223 -6.87 10.72 -24.61
C SER A 223 -6.92 9.80 -23.38
N VAL A 224 -6.37 10.24 -22.24
CA VAL A 224 -6.35 9.43 -21.00
C VAL A 224 -7.54 9.75 -20.11
N LEU A 225 -7.71 11.03 -19.73
CA LEU A 225 -8.81 11.48 -18.88
C LEU A 225 -9.73 12.46 -19.61
N THR A 226 -11.00 12.40 -19.24
CA THR A 226 -11.99 13.43 -19.57
C THR A 226 -12.19 14.37 -18.37
N GLU A 227 -12.73 15.58 -18.60
CA GLU A 227 -13.07 16.51 -17.52
C GLU A 227 -13.93 15.87 -16.40
N PRO A 228 -15.02 15.14 -16.70
CA PRO A 228 -15.78 14.42 -15.68
C PRO A 228 -14.95 13.38 -14.92
N SER A 229 -14.03 12.70 -15.60
CA SER A 229 -13.17 11.67 -14.98
C SER A 229 -12.14 12.31 -14.05
N ALA A 230 -11.51 13.42 -14.46
CA ALA A 230 -10.61 14.20 -13.61
C ALA A 230 -11.33 14.74 -12.36
N LEU A 231 -12.57 15.21 -12.51
CA LEU A 231 -13.41 15.59 -11.37
C LEU A 231 -13.79 14.41 -10.46
N GLY A 232 -14.03 13.25 -11.05
CA GLY A 232 -14.28 12.01 -10.31
C GLY A 232 -13.10 11.62 -9.41
N ALA A 233 -11.87 11.78 -9.90
CA ALA A 233 -10.64 11.44 -9.18
C ALA A 233 -10.41 12.31 -7.93
N VAL A 234 -10.88 13.57 -7.93
CA VAL A 234 -10.70 14.49 -6.78
C VAL A 234 -11.78 14.41 -5.71
N ARG A 235 -12.94 13.81 -6.00
CA ARG A 235 -14.03 13.68 -5.01
C ARG A 235 -13.60 12.96 -3.72
N PRO A 236 -12.88 11.82 -3.79
CA PRO A 236 -12.29 11.18 -2.61
C PRO A 236 -11.35 12.10 -1.82
N LEU A 237 -10.50 12.87 -2.52
CA LEU A 237 -9.42 13.66 -1.93
C LEU A 237 -9.93 14.83 -1.08
N ARG A 238 -11.09 15.40 -1.42
CA ARG A 238 -11.71 16.53 -0.71
C ARG A 238 -12.24 16.18 0.68
N ARG A 239 -12.28 14.89 1.06
CA ARG A 239 -12.68 14.44 2.41
C ARG A 239 -11.54 14.46 3.44
N GLY A 240 -10.47 15.21 3.20
CA GLY A 240 -9.37 15.40 4.16
C GLY A 240 -8.25 14.34 4.08
N TRP A 241 -8.22 13.54 3.01
CA TRP A 241 -7.19 12.51 2.81
C TRP A 241 -6.15 12.99 1.81
N GLN A 242 -4.88 13.08 2.24
CA GLN A 242 -3.74 13.34 1.36
C GLN A 242 -3.30 12.02 0.73
N PHE A 243 -3.49 11.87 -0.57
CA PHE A 243 -3.00 10.72 -1.33
C PHE A 243 -1.71 11.08 -2.07
N ILE A 244 -0.79 10.12 -2.18
CA ILE A 244 0.47 10.26 -2.94
C ILE A 244 0.56 9.26 -4.11
N SER A 245 -0.28 8.23 -4.23
CA SER A 245 -0.23 7.39 -5.45
C SER A 245 -1.48 6.56 -5.78
N ALA A 246 -1.65 6.40 -7.09
CA ALA A 246 -2.49 5.52 -7.89
C ALA A 246 -4.00 5.53 -7.57
N ALA A 247 -4.75 6.30 -8.35
CA ALA A 247 -6.17 6.12 -8.60
C ALA A 247 -6.35 5.44 -9.97
N HIS A 248 -7.20 4.42 -10.09
CA HIS A 248 -7.51 3.73 -11.35
C HIS A 248 -8.93 3.98 -11.79
N ARG A 249 -9.15 4.30 -13.07
CA ARG A 249 -10.49 4.27 -13.68
C ARG A 249 -10.72 2.89 -14.29
N THR A 250 -11.70 2.15 -13.79
CA THR A 250 -12.11 0.87 -14.37
C THR A 250 -12.81 1.06 -15.72
N SER A 251 -12.95 -0.01 -16.50
CA SER A 251 -13.83 -0.03 -17.69
C SER A 251 -15.28 0.35 -17.36
N SER A 252 -15.74 0.08 -16.13
CA SER A 252 -17.05 0.49 -15.61
C SER A 252 -17.11 1.97 -15.16
N GLY A 253 -16.02 2.73 -15.30
CA GLY A 253 -15.96 4.16 -15.03
C GLY A 253 -15.80 4.56 -13.56
N ARG A 254 -15.57 3.61 -12.64
CA ARG A 254 -15.32 3.90 -11.23
C ARG A 254 -13.85 4.13 -10.96
N TRP A 255 -13.57 5.08 -10.06
CA TRP A 255 -12.23 5.28 -9.52
C TRP A 255 -11.97 4.34 -8.36
N THR A 256 -10.80 3.71 -8.31
CA THR A 256 -10.33 2.92 -7.18
C THR A 256 -8.95 3.37 -6.72
N THR A 257 -8.59 3.11 -5.45
CA THR A 257 -7.28 3.47 -4.88
C THR A 257 -6.47 2.20 -4.56
N PRO A 258 -5.57 1.75 -5.43
CA PRO A 258 -4.52 0.79 -5.09
C PRO A 258 -3.48 1.36 -4.11
N ALA A 259 -2.69 0.49 -3.49
CA ALA A 259 -1.58 0.93 -2.61
C ALA A 259 -0.51 1.69 -3.40
N THR A 260 0.30 2.47 -2.69
CA THR A 260 1.54 3.07 -3.20
C THR A 260 2.65 2.00 -3.24
N SER A 261 3.57 2.06 -4.23
CA SER A 261 4.75 1.18 -4.31
C SER A 261 5.87 1.78 -3.49
#